data_AF-A0A0R1WTZ0-F1
#
_entry.id   AF-A0A0R1WTZ0-F1
#
_cell.length_a   1.000
_cell.length_b   1.000
_cell.length_c   1.000
_cell.angle_alpha   90.00
_cell.angle_beta   90.00
_cell.angle_gamma   90.00
#
_symmetry.space_group_name_H-M   'P 1'
#
loop_
_entity.id
_entity.type
_entity.pdbx_description
1 polymer ?
#
loop_
_entity_poly.entity_id
_entity_poly.type
_entity_poly.pdbx_seq_one_letter_code
_entity_poly.pdbx_strand_id
1 'polypeptide(L)'
;MTQENLAEETGLSVNFISSVERGTRNISVNNLIAISTALDVNISQLVAQHNNNQINQFLPTLIDELNKLPIDTQDALIQNFIQITRIASNYDK
;
A
#
# COMPACT_ATOMS: atom_id res chain seq x y z
N MET A 1 17.96 5.31 -10.66
CA MET A 1 18.18 6.71 -10.27
C MET A 1 19.04 6.75 -9.01
N THR A 2 19.98 7.68 -8.89
CA THR A 2 20.81 7.89 -7.68
C THR A 2 20.19 8.96 -6.77
N GLN A 3 20.65 9.08 -5.52
CA GLN A 3 20.19 10.15 -4.62
C GLN A 3 20.57 11.54 -5.15
N GLU A 4 21.73 11.65 -5.81
CA GLU A 4 22.21 12.86 -6.47
C GLU A 4 21.29 13.27 -7.61
N ASN A 5 20.89 12.33 -8.47
CA ASN A 5 19.99 12.62 -9.58
C ASN A 5 18.60 13.02 -9.08
N LEU A 6 18.07 12.32 -8.06
CA LEU A 6 16.77 12.66 -7.48
C LEU A 6 16.81 14.04 -6.79
N ALA A 7 17.92 14.38 -6.14
CA ALA A 7 18.15 15.70 -5.56
C ALA A 7 18.11 16.79 -6.63
N GLU A 8 18.80 16.57 -7.75
CA GLU A 8 18.81 17.48 -8.89
C GLU A 8 17.41 17.66 -9.48
N GLU A 9 16.67 16.57 -9.73
CA GLU A 9 15.33 16.63 -10.32
C GLU A 9 14.27 17.27 -9.41
N THR A 10 14.40 17.10 -8.10
CA THR A 10 13.42 17.62 -7.12
C THR A 10 13.79 18.98 -6.53
N GLY A 11 15.02 19.45 -6.76
CA GLY A 11 15.59 20.63 -6.09
C GLY A 11 15.83 20.43 -4.59
N LEU A 12 15.78 19.19 -4.09
CA LEU A 12 16.08 18.85 -2.70
C LEU A 12 17.58 18.60 -2.52
N SER A 13 18.08 18.74 -1.29
CA SER A 13 19.48 18.36 -1.04
C SER A 13 19.63 16.84 -0.95
N VAL A 14 20.77 16.32 -1.41
CA VAL A 14 21.12 14.89 -1.25
C VAL A 14 21.00 14.46 0.21
N ASN A 15 21.48 15.28 1.15
CA ASN A 15 21.34 15.02 2.58
C ASN A 15 19.88 14.95 3.05
N PHE A 16 18.98 15.76 2.49
CA PHE A 16 17.56 15.70 2.79
C PHE A 16 16.97 14.37 2.33
N ILE A 17 17.18 13.99 1.06
CA ILE A 17 16.71 12.71 0.50
C ILE A 17 17.24 11.54 1.32
N SER A 18 18.55 11.53 1.57
CA SER A 18 19.23 10.51 2.38
C SER A 18 18.62 10.37 3.79
N SER A 19 18.22 11.48 4.40
CA SER A 19 17.58 11.48 5.73
C SER A 19 16.12 11.02 5.69
N VAL A 20 15.40 11.32 4.60
CA VAL A 20 14.03 10.87 4.39
C VAL A 20 13.98 9.36 4.16
N GLU A 21 14.85 8.82 3.31
CA GLU A 21 14.91 7.38 3.04
C GLU A 21 15.24 6.55 4.28
N ARG A 22 16.11 7.07 5.16
CA ARG A 22 16.41 6.43 6.46
C ARG A 22 15.32 6.62 7.51
N GLY A 23 14.27 7.41 7.23
CA GLY A 23 13.22 7.74 8.19
C GLY A 23 13.69 8.63 9.35
N THR A 24 14.83 9.31 9.22
CA THR A 24 15.40 10.15 10.29
C THR A 24 14.89 11.60 10.23
N ARG A 25 14.07 11.95 9.23
CA ARG A 25 13.53 13.29 9.05
C ARG A 25 12.10 13.24 8.51
N ASN A 26 11.21 14.06 9.08
CA ASN A 26 9.86 14.25 8.56
C ASN A 26 9.90 14.98 7.20
N ILE A 27 9.06 14.53 6.28
CA ILE A 27 8.89 15.12 4.94
C ILE A 27 7.55 15.83 4.83
N SER A 28 7.51 16.97 4.14
CA SER A 28 6.26 17.66 3.81
C SER A 28 5.53 16.97 2.65
N VAL A 29 4.22 17.13 2.56
CA VAL A 29 3.43 16.56 1.43
C VAL A 29 3.92 17.11 0.09
N ASN A 30 4.27 18.40 0.00
CA ASN A 30 4.79 18.99 -1.24
C ASN A 30 6.09 18.34 -1.71
N ASN A 31 7.02 18.07 -0.78
CA ASN A 31 8.28 17.39 -1.12
C ASN A 31 8.03 15.93 -1.49
N LEU A 32 7.06 15.28 -0.85
CA LEU A 32 6.67 13.92 -1.19
C LEU A 32 6.04 13.85 -2.60
N ILE A 33 5.21 14.83 -2.97
CA ILE A 33 4.70 14.98 -4.34
C ILE A 33 5.86 15.15 -5.32
N ALA A 34 6.78 16.08 -5.05
CA ALA A 34 7.93 16.31 -5.92
C ALA A 34 8.76 15.04 -6.16
N ILE A 35 9.03 14.29 -5.09
CA ILE A 35 9.73 13.00 -5.18
C ILE A 35 8.92 11.97 -6.00
N SER A 36 7.61 11.86 -5.78
CA SER A 36 6.76 10.94 -6.54
C SER A 36 6.71 11.27 -8.03
N THR A 37 6.69 12.57 -8.37
CA THR A 37 6.72 13.05 -9.75
C THR A 37 8.06 12.74 -10.42
N ALA A 38 9.18 12.98 -9.74
CA ALA A 38 10.52 12.67 -10.27
C ALA A 38 10.71 11.14 -10.46
N LEU A 39 10.14 10.33 -9.58
CA LEU A 39 10.16 8.87 -9.67
C LEU A 39 9.18 8.28 -10.69
N ASP A 40 8.28 9.09 -11.26
CA ASP A 40 7.15 8.65 -12.11
C ASP A 40 6.28 7.57 -11.43
N VAL A 41 5.94 7.80 -10.16
CA VAL A 41 5.07 6.92 -9.38
C VAL A 41 3.93 7.69 -8.75
N ASN A 42 2.84 6.99 -8.42
CA ASN A 42 1.79 7.61 -7.63
C ASN A 42 2.27 7.82 -6.19
N ILE A 43 1.96 8.96 -5.58
CA ILE A 43 2.35 9.29 -4.20
C ILE A 43 1.93 8.21 -3.18
N SER A 44 0.79 7.54 -3.41
CA SER A 44 0.32 6.44 -2.58
C SER A 44 1.30 5.27 -2.50
N GLN A 45 2.10 5.05 -3.55
CA GLN A 45 3.10 3.98 -3.59
C GLN A 45 4.30 4.29 -2.68
N LEU A 46 4.59 5.58 -2.42
CA LEU A 46 5.66 5.98 -1.51
C LEU A 46 5.29 5.82 -0.03
N VAL A 47 3.99 5.89 0.28
CA VAL A 47 3.46 5.79 1.66
C VAL A 47 2.78 4.46 1.93
N ALA A 48 2.68 3.59 0.92
CA ALA A 48 2.17 2.25 1.09
C ALA A 48 3.04 1.52 2.11
N GLN A 49 2.43 1.04 3.19
CA GLN A 49 3.10 0.11 4.08
C GLN A 49 3.48 -1.10 3.23
N HIS A 50 4.77 -1.46 3.24
CA HIS A 50 5.22 -2.77 2.76
C HIS A 50 4.65 -3.81 3.71
N ASN A 51 3.38 -4.16 3.50
CA ASN A 51 2.78 -5.33 4.08
C ASN A 51 3.51 -6.52 3.45
N ASN A 52 4.55 -7.01 4.13
CA ASN A 52 5.22 -8.28 3.80
C ASN A 52 4.31 -9.49 4.02
N ASN A 53 2.99 -9.29 4.11
CA ASN A 53 2.02 -10.35 3.93
C ASN A 53 2.07 -10.67 2.44
N GLN A 54 2.54 -11.86 2.10
CA GLN A 54 2.42 -12.41 0.75
C GLN A 54 1.03 -12.02 0.22
N ILE A 55 0.97 -11.10 -0.75
CA ILE A 55 -0.31 -10.67 -1.32
C ILE A 55 -0.93 -11.95 -1.86
N ASN A 56 -2.03 -12.38 -1.26
CA ASN A 56 -2.73 -13.55 -1.73
C ASN A 56 -3.25 -13.22 -3.13
N GLN A 57 -2.66 -13.84 -4.14
CA GLN A 57 -2.98 -13.61 -5.55
C GLN A 57 -4.46 -13.85 -5.88
N PHE A 58 -5.19 -14.57 -5.02
CA PHE A 58 -6.59 -14.89 -5.20
C PHE A 58 -7.55 -13.92 -4.52
N LEU A 59 -7.09 -13.08 -3.58
CA LEU A 59 -7.95 -12.08 -2.92
C LEU A 59 -8.51 -11.04 -3.90
N PRO A 60 -7.71 -10.44 -4.80
CA PRO A 60 -8.25 -9.51 -5.79
C PRO A 60 -9.32 -10.15 -6.67
N THR A 61 -9.09 -11.39 -7.13
CA THR A 61 -10.04 -12.15 -7.96
C THR A 61 -11.33 -12.44 -7.20
N LEU A 62 -11.25 -12.86 -5.93
CA LEU A 62 -12.43 -13.09 -5.11
C LEU A 62 -13.26 -11.81 -4.92
N ILE A 63 -12.60 -10.67 -4.66
CA ILE A 63 -13.27 -9.38 -4.51
C ILE A 63 -13.97 -8.99 -5.82
N ASP A 64 -13.33 -9.17 -6.97
CA ASP A 64 -13.93 -8.90 -8.28
C ASP A 64 -15.16 -9.78 -8.54
N GLU A 65 -15.09 -11.08 -8.26
CA GLU A 65 -16.23 -11.99 -8.40
C GLU A 65 -17.38 -11.65 -7.44
N LEU A 66 -17.09 -11.28 -6.20
CA LEU A 66 -18.11 -10.87 -5.23
C LEU A 66 -18.83 -9.59 -5.67
N ASN A 67 -18.12 -8.63 -6.26
CA ASN A 67 -18.71 -7.37 -6.73
C ASN A 67 -19.63 -7.53 -7.95
N LYS A 68 -19.57 -8.67 -8.66
CA LYS A 68 -20.49 -9.00 -9.77
C LYS A 68 -21.85 -9.50 -9.28
N LEU A 69 -21.99 -9.81 -8.00
CA LEU A 69 -23.20 -10.38 -7.42
C LEU A 69 -24.16 -9.29 -6.93
N PRO A 70 -25.47 -9.59 -6.82
CA PRO A 70 -26.40 -8.73 -6.10
C PRO A 70 -25.96 -8.50 -4.65
N ILE A 71 -26.22 -7.29 -4.14
CA ILE A 71 -25.74 -6.86 -2.81
C ILE A 71 -26.16 -7.83 -1.69
N ASP A 72 -27.39 -8.34 -1.73
CA ASP A 72 -27.92 -9.27 -0.72
C ASP A 72 -27.15 -10.60 -0.72
N THR A 73 -26.79 -11.10 -1.91
CA THR A 73 -26.01 -12.33 -2.08
C THR A 73 -24.55 -12.11 -1.66
N GLN A 74 -23.99 -10.96 -2.05
CA GLN A 74 -22.64 -10.56 -1.65
C GLN A 74 -22.51 -10.51 -0.13
N ASP A 75 -23.44 -9.84 0.55
CA ASP A 75 -23.46 -9.70 2.01
C ASP A 75 -23.60 -11.07 2.70
N ALA A 76 -24.51 -11.93 2.24
CA ALA A 76 -24.66 -13.27 2.79
C ALA A 76 -23.37 -14.10 2.70
N LEU A 77 -22.68 -14.05 1.55
CA LEU A 77 -21.41 -14.75 1.36
C LEU A 77 -20.30 -14.18 2.24
N ILE A 78 -20.19 -12.85 2.34
CA ILE A 78 -19.22 -12.19 3.21
C ILE A 78 -19.43 -12.61 4.66
N GLN A 79 -20.67 -12.64 5.16
CA GLN A 79 -20.97 -13.08 6.52
C GLN A 79 -20.57 -14.54 6.76
N ASN A 80 -20.84 -15.43 5.79
CA ASN A 80 -20.42 -16.82 5.87
C ASN A 80 -18.89 -16.94 5.95
N PHE A 81 -18.14 -16.21 5.12
CA PHE A 81 -16.68 -16.21 5.19
C PHE A 81 -16.16 -15.70 6.54
N ILE A 82 -16.74 -14.62 7.08
CA ILE A 82 -16.38 -14.10 8.40
C ILE A 82 -16.64 -15.14 9.51
N GLN A 83 -17.74 -15.88 9.41
CA GLN A 83 -18.02 -16.94 10.38
C GLN A 83 -17.00 -18.08 10.27
N ILE A 84 -16.68 -18.52 9.05
CA ILE A 84 -15.68 -19.57 8.81
C ILE A 84 -14.31 -19.15 9.35
N THR A 85 -13.87 -17.91 9.09
CA THR A 85 -12.57 -17.42 9.58
C THR A 85 -12.52 -17.36 11.09
N ARG A 86 -13.59 -16.89 11.76
CA ARG A 86 -13.69 -16.91 13.22
C ARG A 86 -13.60 -18.32 13.80
N ILE A 87 -14.26 -19.30 13.17
CA ILE A 87 -14.20 -20.71 13.61
C ILE A 87 -12.77 -21.23 13.47
N ALA A 88 -12.14 -21.03 12.30
CA ALA A 88 -10.77 -21.47 12.06
C ALA A 88 -9.78 -20.84 13.06
N SER A 89 -9.88 -19.53 13.33
CA SER A 89 -9.01 -18.84 14.29
C SER A 89 -9.22 -19.25 15.75
N ASN A 90 -10.38 -19.82 16.10
CA ASN A 90 -10.64 -20.36 17.43
C ASN A 90 -10.14 -21.81 17.59
N TYR A 91 -9.81 -22.50 16.49
CA TYR A 91 -9.30 -23.87 16.50
C TYR A 91 -7.77 -23.92 16.72
N ASP A 92 -7.07 -22.82 16.43
CA ASP A 92 -5.61 -22.66 16.61
C ASP A 92 -5.22 -22.17 18.02
N LYS A 93 -6.14 -22.16 19.00
CA LYS A 93 -5.91 -21.86 20.42
C LYS A 93 -6.18 -23.07 21.29
#